data_AF-A0A6B9GBJ2-F1
#
_entry.id   AF-A0A6B9GBJ2-F1
#
_cell.length_a   1.000
_cell.length_b   1.000
_cell.length_c   1.000
_cell.angle_alpha   90.00
_cell.angle_beta   90.00
_cell.angle_gamma   90.00
#
_symmetry.space_group_name_H-M   'P 1'
#
loop_
_entity.id
_entity.type
_entity.pdbx_description
1 polymer ?
#
loop_
_entity_poly.entity_id
_entity_poly.type
_entity_poly.pdbx_seq_one_letter_code
_entity_poly.pdbx_strand_id
1 'polypeptide(L)' 'MISDERLSFIDRNPDMFYPEHVELARELLALRKAFSEPVCCIETPELDYLANGNDGRVYCPEAEEHGDIFLYRKPPTDEM' A
#
# COMPACT_ATOMS: atom_id res chain seq x y z
N MET A 1 2.54 -1.87 -17.28
CA MET A 1 3.04 -1.86 -15.88
C MET A 1 3.94 -3.08 -15.70
N ILE A 2 5.07 -2.98 -14.99
CA ILE A 2 5.98 -4.12 -14.75
C ILE A 2 5.31 -5.16 -13.84
N SER A 3 5.46 -6.47 -14.13
CA SER A 3 4.84 -7.56 -13.34
C SER A 3 5.64 -7.90 -12.09
N ASP A 4 4.99 -8.52 -11.10
CA ASP A 4 5.65 -8.99 -9.86
C ASP A 4 6.73 -10.03 -10.16
N GLU A 5 6.52 -10.88 -11.17
CA GLU A 5 7.53 -11.83 -11.64
C GLU A 5 8.79 -11.12 -12.13
N ARG A 6 8.63 -10.02 -12.90
CA ARG A 6 9.76 -9.24 -13.41
C ARG A 6 10.46 -8.46 -12.31
N LEU A 7 9.71 -7.90 -11.36
CA LEU A 7 10.29 -7.25 -10.17
C LEU A 7 11.06 -8.25 -9.31
N SER A 8 10.47 -9.43 -9.08
CA SER A 8 11.12 -10.52 -8.33
C SER A 8 12.38 -11.03 -9.03
N PHE A 9 12.37 -11.07 -10.37
CA PHE A 9 13.56 -11.41 -11.14
C PHE A 9 14.69 -10.39 -10.93
N ILE A 10 14.38 -9.08 -10.92
CA ILE A 10 15.37 -8.03 -10.66
C ILE A 10 15.94 -8.15 -9.25
N ASP A 11 15.08 -8.27 -8.24
CA ASP A 11 15.50 -8.39 -6.83
C ASP A 11 16.39 -9.61 -6.58
N ARG A 12 16.09 -10.75 -7.22
CA ARG A 12 16.86 -12.00 -7.08
C ARG A 12 18.19 -12.02 -7.82
N ASN A 13 18.42 -11.09 -8.76
CA ASN A 13 19.63 -11.05 -9.58
C ASN A 13 20.30 -9.67 -9.53
N PRO A 14 20.69 -9.18 -8.33
CA PRO A 14 21.14 -7.80 -8.14
C PRO A 14 22.37 -7.43 -8.98
N ASP A 15 23.28 -8.38 -9.23
CA ASP A 15 24.51 -8.14 -10.01
C ASP A 15 24.26 -7.85 -11.50
N MET A 16 23.06 -8.13 -12.00
CA MET A 16 22.68 -7.91 -13.40
C MET A 16 22.09 -6.51 -13.64
N PHE A 17 21.85 -5.73 -12.59
CA PHE A 17 21.12 -4.46 -12.66
C PHE A 17 21.86 -3.36 -11.88
N TYR A 18 21.55 -2.11 -12.21
CA TYR A 18 22.00 -0.99 -11.39
C TYR A 18 21.37 -1.07 -9.99
N PRO A 19 22.10 -0.69 -8.92
CA PRO A 19 21.59 -0.75 -7.55
C PRO A 19 20.22 -0.06 -7.37
N GLU A 20 20.04 1.11 -7.99
CA GLU A 20 18.78 1.86 -7.98
C GLU A 20 17.58 1.06 -8.54
N HIS A 21 17.80 0.19 -9.53
CA HIS A 21 16.74 -0.65 -10.08
C HIS A 21 16.35 -1.78 -9.14
N VAL A 22 17.33 -2.32 -8.41
CA VAL A 22 17.11 -3.36 -7.40
C VAL A 22 16.34 -2.79 -6.22
N GLU A 23 16.72 -1.60 -5.75
CA GLU A 23 16.01 -0.88 -4.69
C GLU A 23 14.57 -0.55 -5.09
N LEU A 24 14.37 0.02 -6.30
CA LEU A 24 13.03 0.30 -6.82
C LEU A 24 12.19 -0.99 -6.92
N ALA A 25 12.80 -2.11 -7.34
CA ALA A 25 12.08 -3.37 -7.45
C ALA A 25 11.60 -3.89 -6.09
N ARG A 26 12.44 -3.80 -5.06
CA ARG A 26 12.08 -4.14 -3.68
C ARG A 26 10.98 -3.25 -3.14
N GLU A 27 11.10 -1.94 -3.33
CA GLU A 27 10.11 -0.97 -2.87
C GLU A 27 8.74 -1.23 -3.50
N LEU A 28 8.69 -1.44 -4.82
CA LEU A 28 7.45 -1.75 -5.53
C LEU A 28 6.81 -3.06 -5.07
N LEU A 29 7.60 -4.11 -4.84
CA LEU A 29 7.09 -5.38 -4.31
C LEU A 29 6.53 -5.21 -2.88
N ALA A 30 7.22 -4.47 -2.03
CA ALA A 30 6.77 -4.19 -0.67
C ALA A 30 5.46 -3.38 -0.66
N LEU A 31 5.37 -2.34 -1.49
CA LEU A 31 4.16 -1.53 -1.66
C LEU A 31 2.98 -2.36 -2.20
N ARG A 32 3.20 -3.18 -3.23
CA ARG A 32 2.15 -4.04 -3.81
C ARG A 32 1.63 -5.03 -2.80
N LYS A 33 2.52 -5.65 -2.02
CA LYS A 33 2.12 -6.54 -0.93
C LYS A 33 1.29 -5.79 0.12
N ALA A 34 1.76 -4.63 0.57
CA ALA A 34 1.03 -3.81 1.54
C ALA A 34 -0.36 -3.40 1.04
N PHE A 35 -0.49 -3.05 -0.25
CA PHE A 35 -1.76 -2.64 -0.85
C PHE A 35 -2.67 -3.79 -1.28
N SER A 36 -2.20 -5.03 -1.24
CA SER A 36 -3.06 -6.20 -1.47
C SER A 36 -3.92 -6.56 -0.26
N GLU A 37 -3.57 -6.04 0.92
CA GLU A 37 -4.19 -6.39 2.21
C GLU A 37 -4.54 -5.13 3.01
N PRO A 38 -5.69 -4.48 2.72
CA PRO A 38 -6.18 -3.37 3.54
C PRO A 38 -6.41 -3.80 5.00
N VAL A 39 -6.19 -2.87 5.93
CA VAL A 39 -6.40 -3.10 7.37
C VAL A 39 -7.84 -2.80 7.76
N CYS A 40 -8.38 -1.72 7.20
CA CYS A 40 -9.73 -1.24 7.42
C CYS A 40 -10.14 -0.29 6.29
N CYS A 41 -11.40 0.13 6.28
CA CYS A 41 -11.91 1.23 5.47
C CYS A 41 -12.60 2.29 6.35
N ILE A 42 -12.67 3.52 5.81
CA ILE A 42 -13.36 4.66 6.42
C ILE A 42 -14.25 5.29 5.34
N GLU A 43 -15.47 5.64 5.70
CA GLU A 43 -16.38 6.36 4.80
C GLU A 43 -15.81 7.73 4.41
N THR A 44 -15.92 8.10 3.14
CA THR A 44 -15.33 9.37 2.63
C THR A 44 -15.80 10.62 3.40
N PRO A 45 -17.10 10.79 3.74
CA PRO A 45 -17.57 11.93 4.55
C PRO A 45 -16.93 12.00 5.94
N GLU A 46 -16.49 10.87 6.48
CA GLU A 46 -15.92 10.74 7.82
C GLU A 46 -14.41 11.04 7.86
N LEU A 47 -13.77 11.16 6.69
CA LEU A 47 -12.37 11.57 6.60
C LEU A 47 -12.17 13.03 7.02
N ASP A 48 -13.19 13.88 6.85
CA ASP A 48 -13.17 15.29 7.25
C ASP A 48 -13.79 15.48 8.65
N TYR A 49 -13.21 14.78 9.62
CA TYR A 49 -13.60 14.85 11.03
C TYR A 49 -13.68 16.30 11.55
N LEU A 50 -12.74 17.15 11.13
CA LEU A 50 -12.65 18.54 11.59
C LEU A 50 -13.77 19.43 11.03
N ALA A 51 -14.22 19.21 9.80
CA ALA A 51 -15.32 19.98 9.23
C ALA A 51 -16.70 19.45 9.66
N ASN A 52 -16.85 18.14 9.81
CA ASN A 52 -18.15 17.51 10.00
C ASN A 52 -18.52 17.26 11.47
N GLY A 53 -17.53 17.27 12.39
CA GLY A 53 -17.74 17.09 13.82
C GLY A 53 -18.28 15.72 14.23
N ASN A 54 -18.35 14.77 13.29
CA ASN A 54 -18.69 13.38 13.52
C ASN A 54 -17.41 12.56 13.66
N ASP A 55 -17.34 11.72 14.70
CA ASP A 55 -16.30 10.71 14.85
C ASP A 55 -16.23 9.82 13.61
N GLY A 56 -15.04 9.73 13.00
CA GLY A 56 -14.85 8.85 11.87
C GLY A 56 -14.90 7.39 12.31
N ARG A 57 -15.71 6.59 11.63
CA ARG A 57 -15.90 5.18 11.90
C ARG A 57 -14.94 4.37 11.05
N VAL A 58 -14.46 3.31 11.65
CA VAL A 58 -13.52 2.39 11.03
C VAL A 58 -14.20 1.05 10.91
N TYR A 59 -14.25 0.51 9.70
CA TYR A 59 -14.89 -0.76 9.41
C TYR A 59 -13.89 -1.80 8.91
N CYS A 60 -14.27 -3.08 8.99
CA CYS A 60 -13.50 -4.15 8.37
C CYS A 60 -13.46 -3.94 6.85
N PRO A 61 -12.36 -4.27 6.15
CA PRO A 61 -12.27 -4.07 4.70
C PRO A 61 -13.39 -4.73 3.89
N GLU A 62 -13.93 -5.85 4.37
CA GLU A 62 -15.03 -6.58 3.73
C GLU A 62 -16.38 -5.86 3.82
N ALA A 63 -16.48 -4.86 4.69
CA ALA A 63 -17.64 -4.00 4.83
C ALA A 63 -17.57 -2.74 3.96
N GLU A 64 -16.63 -2.67 3.00
CA GLU A 64 -16.53 -1.54 2.07
C GLU A 64 -17.84 -1.34 1.31
N GLU A 65 -18.36 -0.12 1.41
CA GLU A 65 -19.53 0.32 0.67
C GLU A 65 -19.20 1.62 -0.08
N HIS A 66 -19.68 1.76 -1.32
CA HIS A 66 -19.82 3.06 -1.99
C HIS A 66 -18.59 4.00 -1.95
N GLY A 67 -17.39 3.49 -2.19
CA GLY A 67 -16.20 4.33 -2.34
C GLY A 67 -15.57 4.76 -1.03
N ASP A 68 -15.61 3.89 -0.02
CA ASP A 68 -14.81 4.04 1.19
C ASP A 68 -13.31 4.07 0.89
N ILE A 69 -12.57 4.68 1.79
CA ILE A 69 -11.12 4.82 1.68
C ILE A 69 -10.46 3.70 2.49
N PHE A 70 -9.78 2.80 1.78
CA PHE A 70 -8.96 1.77 2.42
C PHE A 70 -7.72 2.36 3.08
N LEU A 71 -7.46 1.92 4.30
CA LEU A 71 -6.23 2.18 5.03
C LEU A 71 -5.34 0.94 4.99
N TYR A 72 -4.07 1.15 4.66
CA TYR A 72 -3.08 0.09 4.52
C TYR A 72 -1.97 0.28 5.56
N ARG A 73 -1.34 -0.83 5.96
CA ARG A 73 -0.10 -0.72 6.74
C ARG A 73 0.97 -0.13 5.82
N LYS A 74 1.63 0.94 6.27
CA LYS A 74 2.85 1.40 5.61
C LYS A 74 3.81 0.20 5.54
N PRO A 75 4.34 -0.16 4.36
CA PRO A 75 5.32 -1.23 4.28
C PRO A 75 6.54 -0.86 5.15
N PRO A 76 7.23 -1.86 5.73
CA PRO A 76 8.53 -1.63 6.33
C PRO A 76 9.51 -1.23 5.22
N THR A 77 9.54 0.06 4.91
CA THR A 77 10.69 0.70 4.30
C THR A 77 11.68 0.83 5.44
N ASP A 78 12.62 -0.10 5.57
CA ASP A 78 13.79 0.13 6.41
C ASP A 78 14.33 1.52 6.05
N GLU A 79 14.55 2.37 7.05
CA GLU A 79 15.37 3.57 6.88
C GLU A 79 16.78 3.07 6.54
N MET A 80 17.03 2.78 5.26
CA MET A 80 18.32 2.36 4.73
C MET A 80 19.34 3.49 4.85
#